data_AF-A0A4D6UY48-F1
#
_entry.id   AF-A0A4D6UY48-F1
#
_cell.length_a   1.000
_cell.length_b   1.000
_cell.length_c   1.000
_cell.angle_alpha   90.00
_cell.angle_beta   90.00
_cell.angle_gamma   90.00
#
_symmetry.space_group_name_H-M   'P 1'
#
loop_
_entity.id
_entity.type
_entity.pdbx_description
1 polymer ?
#
loop_
_entity_poly.entity_id
_entity_poly.type
_entity_poly.pdbx_seq_one_letter_code
_entity_poly.pdbx_strand_id
1 'polypeptide(L)'
;RGSLQYEFGSELLQTPIQLLRISNAEAQVLHPSFHIYTVLLFESVQFFHQIIEILNHLVTFNMAKVHEDAPLKFIELIQLLRVARFESIEALWTQFKARPDHRNETTFFLILRHWILNAIPAIGTHAALRFIKEKFLINELTIAEAAQALLASVHMVTADMEAIKLAEASQGSVTGTSPQGLAMNRKIQENPVLREIVWLGYGTLIAKFCAENPTCPAELMR
;
A
#
# COMPACT_ATOMS: atom_id res chain seq x y z
N ARG A 1 3.99 31.28 -15.35
CA ARG A 1 2.92 31.73 -14.41
C ARG A 1 3.13 30.93 -13.13
N GLY A 2 3.95 31.44 -12.22
CA GLY A 2 4.31 30.76 -10.97
C GLY A 2 3.76 31.56 -9.80
N SER A 3 3.00 30.90 -8.94
CA SER A 3 2.63 31.42 -7.62
C SER A 3 3.90 31.51 -6.76
N LEU A 4 3.99 32.53 -5.90
CA LEU A 4 5.03 32.64 -4.86
C LEU A 4 4.78 31.69 -3.68
N GLN A 5 3.63 31.01 -3.66
CA GLN A 5 3.32 30.01 -2.64
C GLN A 5 4.01 28.70 -3.00
N TYR A 6 4.79 28.20 -2.05
CA TYR A 6 5.37 26.87 -2.11
C TYR A 6 4.24 25.83 -2.14
N GLU A 7 4.16 25.08 -3.23
CA GLU A 7 3.26 23.92 -3.35
C GLU A 7 4.00 22.72 -2.75
N PHE A 8 3.41 22.11 -1.72
CA PHE A 8 3.88 20.80 -1.27
C PHE A 8 3.73 19.82 -2.44
N GLY A 9 4.80 19.07 -2.77
CA GLY A 9 4.67 17.93 -3.68
C GLY A 9 3.58 16.99 -3.17
N SER A 10 2.95 16.22 -4.05
CA SER A 10 1.93 15.22 -3.68
C SER A 10 2.44 14.09 -2.78
N GLU A 11 3.64 14.23 -2.22
CA GLU A 11 4.30 13.34 -1.30
C GLU A 11 3.92 13.73 0.14
N LEU A 12 3.49 12.73 0.90
CA LEU A 12 2.94 12.91 2.25
C LEU A 12 3.89 13.69 3.17
N LEU A 13 3.34 14.61 3.96
CA LEU A 13 4.03 15.38 5.02
C LEU A 13 4.73 14.49 6.09
N GLN A 14 4.56 13.17 6.03
CA GLN A 14 5.16 12.18 6.93
C GLN A 14 6.50 11.59 6.46
N THR A 15 7.15 12.11 5.42
CA THR A 15 8.46 11.60 5.00
C THR A 15 9.50 12.68 4.73
N PRO A 16 10.56 12.71 5.55
CA PRO A 16 11.88 12.90 5.00
C PRO A 16 12.83 11.85 5.56
N ILE A 17 13.05 10.75 4.83
CA ILE A 17 14.38 10.18 4.55
C ILE A 17 14.26 9.38 3.24
N GLN A 18 14.61 9.99 2.10
CA GLN A 18 14.92 9.22 0.89
C GLN A 18 16.40 8.82 0.96
N LEU A 19 16.69 7.59 1.37
CA LEU A 19 18.01 6.97 1.18
C LEU A 19 17.92 5.97 0.03
N LEU A 20 17.73 6.47 -1.19
CA LEU A 20 17.97 5.66 -2.38
C LEU A 20 19.48 5.48 -2.53
N ARG A 21 20.00 4.31 -2.14
CA ARG A 21 21.41 3.96 -2.37
C ARG A 21 21.56 3.52 -3.83
N ILE A 22 21.95 4.45 -4.70
CA ILE A 22 22.32 4.14 -6.08
C ILE A 22 23.66 3.39 -6.04
N SER A 23 23.67 2.12 -6.43
CA SER A 23 24.84 1.25 -6.39
C SER A 23 25.76 1.37 -7.62
N ASN A 24 25.32 2.00 -8.71
CA ASN A 24 26.11 2.13 -9.93
C ASN A 24 25.76 3.41 -10.72
N ALA A 25 26.52 4.47 -10.51
CA ALA A 25 26.35 5.75 -11.20
C ALA A 25 26.89 5.73 -12.64
N GLU A 26 27.83 4.84 -12.97
CA GLU A 26 28.48 4.79 -14.30
C GLU A 26 27.56 4.23 -15.39
N ALA A 27 26.62 3.35 -15.04
CA ALA A 27 25.64 2.80 -15.99
C ALA A 27 24.60 3.85 -16.47
N GLN A 28 24.46 4.99 -15.78
CA GLN A 28 23.44 6.02 -16.05
C GLN A 28 23.93 7.15 -16.98
N VAL A 29 25.23 7.20 -17.34
CA VAL A 29 25.85 8.38 -17.98
C VAL A 29 26.11 8.22 -19.49
N LEU A 30 25.89 7.04 -20.11
CA LEU A 30 26.25 6.82 -21.52
C LEU A 30 25.04 6.59 -22.46
N HIS A 31 24.69 7.68 -23.17
CA HIS A 31 23.92 7.84 -24.42
C HIS A 31 22.43 8.25 -24.37
N PRO A 32 21.99 9.39 -25.00
CA PRO A 32 20.73 10.05 -24.64
C PRO A 32 19.48 9.64 -25.45
N SER A 33 19.56 8.74 -26.44
CA SER A 33 18.44 8.56 -27.39
C SER A 33 17.80 7.17 -27.43
N PHE A 34 18.38 6.17 -26.74
CA PHE A 34 17.80 4.83 -26.61
C PHE A 34 17.59 4.41 -25.13
N HIS A 35 17.82 5.35 -24.21
CA HIS A 35 18.04 5.08 -22.79
C HIS A 35 16.78 5.14 -21.92
N ILE A 36 15.74 5.88 -22.28
CA ILE A 36 14.61 6.09 -21.35
C ILE A 36 13.94 4.75 -21.00
N TYR A 37 13.70 3.89 -21.98
CA TYR A 37 13.09 2.58 -21.74
C TYR A 37 14.04 1.59 -21.05
N THR A 38 15.34 1.60 -21.38
CA THR A 38 16.33 0.69 -20.76
C THR A 38 16.71 1.12 -19.34
N VAL A 39 16.81 2.42 -19.06
CA VAL A 39 17.06 2.99 -17.72
C VAL A 39 15.85 2.77 -16.81
N LEU A 40 14.62 3.01 -17.27
CA LEU A 40 13.42 2.74 -16.48
C LEU A 40 13.27 1.24 -16.16
N LEU A 41 13.60 0.36 -17.10
CA LEU A 41 13.62 -1.08 -16.86
C LEU A 41 14.73 -1.46 -15.87
N PHE A 42 15.94 -0.92 -16.00
CA PHE A 42 17.06 -1.19 -15.09
C PHE A 42 16.79 -0.68 -13.66
N GLU A 43 16.22 0.51 -13.51
CA GLU A 43 15.80 1.06 -12.22
C GLU A 43 14.68 0.22 -11.59
N SER A 44 13.69 -0.23 -12.38
CA SER A 44 12.63 -1.11 -11.88
C SER A 44 13.15 -2.46 -11.39
N VAL A 45 14.18 -3.01 -12.06
CA VAL A 45 14.81 -4.29 -11.69
C VAL A 45 15.63 -4.14 -10.42
N GLN A 46 16.45 -3.09 -10.33
CA GLN A 46 17.27 -2.81 -9.13
C GLN A 46 16.38 -2.51 -7.91
N PHE A 47 15.28 -1.79 -8.12
CA PHE A 47 14.29 -1.49 -7.09
C PHE A 47 13.63 -2.77 -6.56
N PHE A 48 13.18 -3.66 -7.45
CA PHE A 48 12.55 -4.92 -7.07
C PHE A 48 13.53 -5.84 -6.31
N HIS A 49 14.80 -5.84 -6.71
CA HIS A 49 15.86 -6.58 -6.01
C HIS A 49 16.04 -6.11 -4.56
N GLN A 50 16.12 -4.79 -4.33
CA GLN A 50 16.28 -4.24 -2.98
C GLN A 50 15.11 -4.60 -2.05
N ILE A 51 13.88 -4.55 -2.56
CA ILE A 51 12.69 -4.96 -1.80
C ILE A 51 12.81 -6.42 -1.35
N ILE A 52 13.22 -7.31 -2.26
CA ILE A 52 13.39 -8.74 -1.95
C ILE A 52 14.49 -8.95 -0.92
N GLU A 53 15.63 -8.27 -1.05
CA GLU A 53 16.73 -8.37 -0.08
C GLU A 53 16.30 -7.95 1.32
N ILE A 54 15.59 -6.83 1.44
CA ILE A 54 15.09 -6.35 2.74
C ILE A 54 14.07 -7.32 3.32
N LEU A 55 13.14 -7.82 2.50
CA LEU A 55 12.15 -8.81 2.95
C LEU A 55 12.82 -10.10 3.43
N ASN A 56 13.80 -10.62 2.70
CA ASN A 56 14.56 -11.79 3.11
C ASN A 56 15.28 -11.54 4.44
N HIS A 57 15.92 -10.39 4.60
CA HIS A 57 16.57 -10.00 5.85
C HIS A 57 15.57 -9.97 7.02
N LEU A 58 14.42 -9.32 6.83
CA LEU A 58 13.37 -9.23 7.85
C LEU A 58 12.83 -10.61 8.25
N VAL A 59 12.66 -11.52 7.31
CA VAL A 59 12.17 -12.88 7.60
C VAL A 59 13.23 -13.72 8.29
N THR A 60 14.48 -13.67 7.84
CA THR A 60 15.57 -14.51 8.37
C THR A 60 15.96 -14.13 9.79
N PHE A 61 16.04 -12.84 10.12
CA PHE A 61 16.61 -12.38 11.39
C PHE A 61 15.59 -12.09 12.50
N ASN A 62 14.28 -12.20 12.23
CA ASN A 62 13.23 -11.86 13.22
C ASN A 62 12.34 -13.04 13.64
N MET A 63 12.77 -14.29 13.43
CA MET A 63 11.93 -15.47 13.71
C MET A 63 11.68 -15.73 15.20
N ALA A 64 12.69 -15.56 16.06
CA ALA A 64 12.61 -15.88 17.50
C ALA A 64 12.71 -14.64 18.39
N LYS A 65 13.52 -13.67 17.99
CA LYS A 65 13.68 -12.37 18.65
C LYS A 65 13.82 -11.31 17.57
N VAL A 66 13.21 -10.15 17.77
CA VAL A 66 13.36 -9.02 16.86
C VAL A 66 14.83 -8.57 16.87
N HIS A 67 15.42 -8.47 15.69
CA HIS A 67 16.77 -7.98 15.50
C HIS A 67 16.82 -6.45 15.63
N GLU A 68 17.94 -5.89 16.09
CA GLU A 68 18.05 -4.45 16.43
C GLU A 68 17.84 -3.54 15.22
N ASP A 69 18.23 -3.98 14.02
CA ASP A 69 18.07 -3.23 12.77
C ASP A 69 16.70 -3.43 12.09
N ALA A 70 15.86 -4.34 12.61
CA ALA A 70 14.59 -4.67 11.97
C ALA A 70 13.66 -3.47 11.82
N PRO A 71 13.54 -2.55 12.80
CA PRO A 71 12.75 -1.33 12.61
C PRO A 71 13.26 -0.47 11.45
N LEU A 72 14.59 -0.28 11.34
CA LEU A 72 15.19 0.51 10.26
C LEU A 72 14.97 -0.14 8.90
N LYS A 73 15.16 -1.46 8.81
CA LYS A 73 14.90 -2.25 7.60
C LYS A 73 13.42 -2.22 7.19
N PHE A 74 12.51 -2.25 8.16
CA PHE A 74 11.08 -2.15 7.88
C PHE A 74 10.70 -0.76 7.36
N ILE A 75 11.29 0.31 7.90
CA ILE A 75 11.09 1.66 7.36
C ILE A 75 11.66 1.75 5.93
N GLU A 76 12.86 1.21 5.68
CA GLU A 76 13.46 1.15 4.34
C GLU A 76 12.52 0.46 3.33
N LEU A 77 11.91 -0.67 3.72
CA LEU A 77 10.90 -1.36 2.92
C LEU A 77 9.70 -0.47 2.60
N ILE A 78 9.14 0.22 3.60
CA ILE A 78 7.99 1.12 3.41
C ILE A 78 8.36 2.26 2.44
N GLN A 79 9.55 2.85 2.59
CA GLN A 79 9.99 3.95 1.70
C GLN A 79 10.11 3.50 0.26
N LEU A 80 10.67 2.31 0.02
CA LEU A 80 10.70 1.74 -1.32
C LEU A 80 9.27 1.52 -1.84
N LEU A 81 8.41 0.85 -1.07
CA LEU A 81 7.03 0.57 -1.48
C LEU A 81 6.20 1.84 -1.76
N ARG A 82 6.51 2.99 -1.13
CA ARG A 82 5.83 4.27 -1.39
C ARG A 82 6.05 4.81 -2.80
N VAL A 83 7.23 4.55 -3.39
CA VAL A 83 7.55 4.94 -4.76
C VAL A 83 7.29 3.82 -5.77
N ALA A 84 6.87 2.64 -5.30
CA ALA A 84 6.50 1.52 -6.15
C ALA A 84 5.23 1.83 -6.94
N ARG A 85 5.18 1.36 -8.19
CA ARG A 85 3.92 1.29 -8.94
C ARG A 85 3.05 0.15 -8.42
N PHE A 86 1.75 0.28 -8.63
CA PHE A 86 0.78 -0.73 -8.20
C PHE A 86 1.12 -2.12 -8.75
N GLU A 87 1.50 -2.21 -10.03
CA GLU A 87 1.87 -3.45 -10.71
C GLU A 87 3.11 -4.11 -10.08
N SER A 88 4.05 -3.31 -9.58
CA SER A 88 5.24 -3.81 -8.88
C SER A 88 4.88 -4.45 -7.54
N ILE A 89 3.94 -3.85 -6.80
CA ILE A 89 3.42 -4.39 -5.54
C ILE A 89 2.64 -5.69 -5.82
N GLU A 90 1.87 -5.74 -6.90
CA GLU A 90 1.18 -6.97 -7.32
C GLU A 90 2.13 -8.09 -7.74
N ALA A 91 3.20 -7.77 -8.47
CA ALA A 91 4.22 -8.73 -8.85
C ALA A 91 4.93 -9.31 -7.62
N LEU A 92 5.27 -8.44 -6.66
CA LEU A 92 5.87 -8.84 -5.38
C LEU A 92 4.94 -9.81 -4.63
N TRP A 93 3.67 -9.46 -4.50
CA TRP A 93 2.68 -10.32 -3.85
C TRP A 93 2.52 -11.66 -4.57
N THR A 94 2.47 -11.65 -5.90
CA THR A 94 2.31 -12.87 -6.70
C THR A 94 3.52 -13.81 -6.57
N GLN A 95 4.71 -13.25 -6.38
CA GLN A 95 5.93 -14.03 -6.17
C GLN A 95 5.91 -14.77 -4.83
N PHE A 96 5.44 -14.13 -3.76
CA PHE A 96 5.55 -14.65 -2.40
C PHE A 96 4.23 -15.08 -1.74
N LYS A 97 3.10 -14.99 -2.44
CA LYS A 97 1.84 -15.56 -1.95
C LYS A 97 2.02 -17.07 -1.78
N ALA A 98 1.62 -17.58 -0.62
CA ALA A 98 1.82 -18.98 -0.26
C ALA A 98 1.31 -19.91 -1.37
N ARG A 99 2.18 -20.82 -1.83
CA ARG A 99 1.78 -21.90 -2.76
C ARG A 99 1.36 -23.11 -1.93
N PRO A 100 0.15 -23.67 -2.13
CA PRO A 100 -0.37 -24.76 -1.31
C PRO A 100 0.40 -26.09 -1.43
N ASP A 101 1.39 -26.19 -2.32
CA ASP A 101 2.04 -27.44 -2.69
C ASP A 101 3.30 -27.79 -1.86
N HIS A 102 3.88 -26.86 -1.11
CA HIS A 102 5.15 -27.06 -0.41
C HIS A 102 5.02 -26.90 1.12
N ARG A 103 4.60 -27.99 1.78
CA ARG A 103 4.18 -28.05 3.20
C ARG A 103 5.28 -27.61 4.21
N ASN A 104 6.56 -27.73 3.85
CA ASN A 104 7.74 -27.38 4.66
C ASN A 104 8.26 -25.94 4.42
N GLU A 105 7.92 -25.30 3.30
CA GLU A 105 8.25 -23.89 3.05
C GLU A 105 7.18 -22.91 3.59
N THR A 106 6.05 -23.44 4.07
CA THR A 106 4.88 -22.68 4.52
C THR A 106 5.22 -21.58 5.53
N THR A 107 6.10 -21.83 6.51
CA THR A 107 6.40 -20.85 7.56
C THR A 107 7.13 -19.61 7.02
N PHE A 108 8.10 -19.78 6.12
CA PHE A 108 8.83 -18.66 5.53
C PHE A 108 7.90 -17.75 4.72
N PHE A 109 7.08 -18.34 3.85
CA PHE A 109 6.13 -17.59 3.03
C PHE A 109 5.04 -16.90 3.87
N LEU A 110 4.58 -17.53 4.96
CA LEU A 110 3.63 -16.90 5.90
C LEU A 110 4.24 -15.69 6.62
N ILE A 111 5.49 -15.77 7.07
CA ILE A 111 6.18 -14.63 7.71
C ILE A 111 6.41 -13.51 6.69
N LEU A 112 6.82 -13.84 5.46
CA LEU A 112 7.04 -12.84 4.41
C LEU A 112 5.73 -12.13 4.05
N ARG A 113 4.64 -12.90 3.90
CA ARG A 113 3.29 -12.37 3.70
C ARG A 113 2.86 -11.44 4.84
N HIS A 114 3.17 -11.78 6.09
CA HIS A 114 2.91 -10.91 7.24
C HIS A 114 3.65 -9.57 7.13
N TRP A 115 4.94 -9.58 6.77
CA TRP A 115 5.70 -8.35 6.55
C TRP A 115 5.12 -7.47 5.44
N ILE A 116 4.71 -8.07 4.32
CA ILE A 116 4.06 -7.34 3.22
C ILE A 116 2.75 -6.70 3.70
N LEU A 117 1.89 -7.46 4.39
CA LEU A 117 0.59 -6.95 4.86
C LEU A 117 0.69 -5.89 5.95
N ASN A 118 1.79 -5.85 6.71
CA ASN A 118 2.08 -4.74 7.62
C ASN A 118 2.66 -3.52 6.91
N ALA A 119 3.44 -3.71 5.85
CA ALA A 119 4.10 -2.63 5.11
C ALA A 119 3.13 -1.88 4.17
N ILE A 120 2.22 -2.60 3.50
CA ILE A 120 1.29 -2.00 2.53
C ILE A 120 0.42 -0.89 3.12
N PRO A 121 -0.23 -1.06 4.29
CA PRO A 121 -0.98 0.03 4.94
C PRO A 121 -0.14 1.30 5.16
N ALA A 122 1.13 1.13 5.51
CA ALA A 122 2.06 2.22 5.78
C ALA A 122 2.53 2.98 4.54
N ILE A 123 2.18 2.51 3.33
CA ILE A 123 2.32 3.30 2.09
C ILE A 123 1.45 4.56 2.15
N GLY A 124 0.26 4.48 2.79
CA GLY A 124 -0.56 5.66 3.07
C GLY A 124 -1.31 6.25 1.86
N THR A 125 -1.48 5.49 0.77
CA THR A 125 -2.17 5.94 -0.46
C THR A 125 -3.43 5.12 -0.75
N HIS A 126 -4.37 5.69 -1.53
CA HIS A 126 -5.58 4.97 -1.96
C HIS A 126 -5.26 3.70 -2.77
N ALA A 127 -4.10 3.64 -3.44
CA ALA A 127 -3.62 2.46 -4.14
C ALA A 127 -3.36 1.28 -3.20
N ALA A 128 -2.81 1.52 -2.01
CA ALA A 128 -2.62 0.49 -0.98
C ALA A 128 -3.95 -0.03 -0.42
N LEU A 129 -4.91 0.86 -0.18
CA LEU A 129 -6.26 0.48 0.24
C LEU A 129 -6.97 -0.34 -0.85
N ARG A 130 -6.83 0.05 -2.12
CA ARG A 130 -7.35 -0.69 -3.28
C ARG A 130 -6.72 -2.08 -3.36
N PHE A 131 -5.40 -2.20 -3.20
CA PHE A 131 -4.70 -3.48 -3.21
C PHE A 131 -5.32 -4.45 -2.20
N ILE A 132 -5.49 -4.03 -0.94
CA ILE A 132 -6.06 -4.89 0.12
C ILE A 132 -7.50 -5.27 -0.19
N LYS A 133 -8.32 -4.31 -0.67
CA LYS A 133 -9.68 -4.58 -1.14
C LYS A 133 -9.67 -5.70 -2.18
N GLU A 134 -8.89 -5.55 -3.24
CA GLU A 134 -8.86 -6.49 -4.35
C GLU A 134 -8.40 -7.88 -3.90
N LYS A 135 -7.32 -7.98 -3.10
CA LYS A 135 -6.82 -9.28 -2.61
C LYS A 135 -7.81 -9.97 -1.68
N PHE A 136 -8.53 -9.23 -0.84
CA PHE A 136 -9.60 -9.81 -0.03
C PHE A 136 -10.77 -10.31 -0.89
N LEU A 137 -11.23 -9.51 -1.85
CA LEU A 137 -12.38 -9.86 -2.69
C LEU A 137 -12.13 -11.10 -3.56
N ILE A 138 -10.89 -11.37 -3.96
CA ILE A 138 -10.51 -12.60 -4.67
C ILE A 138 -10.14 -13.78 -3.75
N ASN A 139 -10.41 -13.67 -2.44
CA ASN A 139 -10.10 -14.68 -1.41
C ASN A 139 -8.60 -14.99 -1.26
N GLU A 140 -7.72 -14.08 -1.65
CA GLU A 140 -6.28 -14.23 -1.38
C GLU A 140 -5.91 -13.81 0.05
N LEU A 141 -6.81 -13.14 0.78
CA LEU A 141 -6.66 -12.79 2.20
C LEU A 141 -7.65 -13.55 3.07
N THR A 142 -7.19 -14.03 4.23
CA THR A 142 -8.10 -14.53 5.28
C THR A 142 -8.82 -13.36 5.96
N ILE A 143 -9.88 -13.65 6.70
CA ILE A 143 -10.63 -12.64 7.47
C ILE A 143 -9.71 -11.90 8.45
N ALA A 144 -8.84 -12.61 9.17
CA ALA A 144 -7.94 -12.00 10.16
C ALA A 144 -6.93 -11.06 9.51
N GLU A 145 -6.32 -11.48 8.41
CA GLU A 145 -5.38 -10.66 7.64
C GLU A 145 -6.06 -9.44 7.03
N ALA A 146 -7.25 -9.63 6.47
CA ALA A 146 -8.04 -8.52 5.93
C ALA A 146 -8.43 -7.53 7.02
N ALA A 147 -8.85 -8.00 8.20
CA ALA A 147 -9.20 -7.14 9.33
C ALA A 147 -8.00 -6.28 9.76
N GLN A 148 -6.84 -6.90 9.97
CA GLN A 148 -5.62 -6.20 10.36
C GLN A 148 -5.18 -5.19 9.29
N ALA A 149 -5.14 -5.61 8.03
CA ALA A 149 -4.69 -4.78 6.92
C ALA A 149 -5.66 -3.61 6.66
N LEU A 150 -6.98 -3.85 6.69
CA LEU A 150 -7.99 -2.80 6.50
C LEU A 150 -7.97 -1.79 7.64
N LEU A 151 -7.92 -2.25 8.90
CA LEU A 151 -7.86 -1.36 10.05
C LEU A 151 -6.63 -0.44 9.97
N ALA A 152 -5.45 -1.01 9.73
CA ALA A 152 -4.22 -0.24 9.57
C ALA A 152 -4.29 0.72 8.38
N SER A 153 -4.83 0.27 7.24
CA SER A 153 -4.87 1.07 6.02
C SER A 153 -5.77 2.26 6.14
N VAL A 154 -6.97 2.11 6.72
CA VAL A 154 -7.86 3.25 6.90
C VAL A 154 -7.28 4.27 7.89
N HIS A 155 -6.55 3.79 8.90
CA HIS A 155 -5.85 4.66 9.83
C HIS A 155 -4.67 5.41 9.17
N MET A 156 -3.95 4.80 8.24
CA MET A 156 -2.74 5.40 7.65
C MET A 156 -2.95 6.09 6.31
N VAL A 157 -4.02 5.76 5.58
CA VAL A 157 -4.25 6.33 4.25
C VAL A 157 -4.56 7.82 4.34
N THR A 158 -4.01 8.54 3.37
CA THR A 158 -4.34 9.93 3.09
C THR A 158 -5.78 10.01 2.64
N ALA A 159 -6.55 10.88 3.29
CA ALA A 159 -7.95 11.01 2.97
C ALA A 159 -8.08 11.87 1.70
N ASP A 160 -8.07 11.22 0.55
CA ASP A 160 -8.43 11.79 -0.75
C ASP A 160 -9.79 11.25 -1.22
N MET A 161 -10.34 11.86 -2.28
CA MET A 161 -11.65 11.48 -2.80
C MET A 161 -11.67 10.03 -3.33
N GLU A 162 -10.54 9.51 -3.81
CA GLU A 162 -10.45 8.13 -4.30
C GLU A 162 -10.44 7.11 -3.14
N ALA A 163 -9.76 7.41 -2.03
CA ALA A 163 -9.80 6.62 -0.81
C ALA A 163 -11.23 6.57 -0.23
N ILE A 164 -11.93 7.70 -0.22
CA ILE A 164 -13.32 7.78 0.24
C ILE A 164 -14.23 6.92 -0.65
N LYS A 165 -14.13 7.06 -1.98
CA LYS A 165 -14.89 6.22 -2.95
C LYS A 165 -14.61 4.73 -2.78
N LEU A 166 -13.38 4.35 -2.46
CA LEU A 166 -13.04 2.94 -2.20
C LEU A 166 -13.72 2.40 -0.93
N ALA A 167 -13.86 3.23 0.10
CA ALA A 167 -14.50 2.89 1.37
C ALA A 167 -16.02 3.09 1.37
N GLU A 168 -16.57 3.71 0.32
CA GLU A 168 -17.92 4.26 0.27
C GLU A 168 -19.03 3.28 0.68
N ALA A 169 -19.98 3.82 1.44
CA ALA A 169 -21.18 3.15 1.91
C ALA A 169 -22.44 3.47 1.09
N SER A 170 -22.45 4.53 0.29
CA SER A 170 -23.62 4.85 -0.53
C SER A 170 -23.66 4.01 -1.82
N GLN A 171 -24.86 3.59 -2.23
CA GLN A 171 -25.09 3.12 -3.59
C GLN A 171 -25.40 4.34 -4.48
N GLY A 172 -24.40 4.91 -5.15
CA GLY A 172 -24.67 5.77 -6.31
C GLY A 172 -23.73 6.94 -6.58
N SER A 173 -22.94 6.77 -7.64
CA SER A 173 -22.75 7.72 -8.76
C SER A 173 -22.25 9.14 -8.47
N VAL A 174 -21.01 9.40 -8.92
CA VAL A 174 -20.72 10.60 -9.73
C VAL A 174 -20.22 10.25 -11.14
N THR A 175 -19.74 9.03 -11.37
CA THR A 175 -19.48 8.50 -12.72
C THR A 175 -19.68 6.99 -12.69
N GLY A 176 -20.54 6.45 -13.57
CA GLY A 176 -21.04 5.06 -13.58
C GLY A 176 -20.02 3.95 -13.87
N THR A 177 -18.84 3.98 -13.25
CA THR A 177 -17.74 3.03 -13.43
C THR A 177 -17.00 2.67 -12.13
N SER A 178 -17.47 3.11 -10.95
CA SER A 178 -16.76 2.79 -9.69
C SER A 178 -17.13 1.41 -9.14
N PRO A 179 -16.16 0.51 -8.92
CA PRO A 179 -16.39 -0.85 -8.42
C PRO A 179 -16.81 -0.82 -6.95
N GLN A 180 -18.06 -1.23 -6.67
CA GLN A 180 -18.65 -1.59 -5.36
C GLN A 180 -17.77 -1.19 -4.15
N GLY A 181 -18.12 -0.07 -3.49
CA GLY A 181 -17.45 0.39 -2.28
C GLY A 181 -17.37 -0.69 -1.20
N LEU A 182 -16.28 -0.70 -0.41
CA LEU A 182 -16.02 -1.72 0.61
C LEU A 182 -17.21 -1.88 1.58
N ALA A 183 -17.82 -0.78 1.99
CA ALA A 183 -18.89 -0.80 2.99
C ALA A 183 -20.16 -1.47 2.47
N MET A 184 -20.41 -1.55 1.16
CA MET A 184 -21.58 -2.23 0.60
C MET A 184 -21.27 -3.62 0.04
N ASN A 185 -20.01 -4.07 0.10
CA ASN A 185 -19.65 -5.37 -0.44
C ASN A 185 -20.23 -6.51 0.42
N ARG A 186 -20.89 -7.48 -0.22
CA ARG A 186 -21.51 -8.63 0.46
C ARG A 186 -20.54 -9.41 1.36
N LYS A 187 -19.30 -9.67 0.91
CA LYS A 187 -18.31 -10.41 1.71
C LYS A 187 -17.89 -9.67 2.98
N ILE A 188 -17.84 -8.33 2.91
CA ILE A 188 -17.59 -7.48 4.08
C ILE A 188 -18.79 -7.51 5.01
N GLN A 189 -20.00 -7.36 4.46
CA GLN A 189 -21.25 -7.32 5.24
C GLN A 189 -21.56 -8.62 5.99
N GLU A 190 -21.17 -9.77 5.43
CA GLU A 190 -21.35 -11.09 6.04
C GLU A 190 -20.49 -11.30 7.29
N ASN A 191 -19.36 -10.58 7.42
CA ASN A 191 -18.50 -10.66 8.59
C ASN A 191 -18.66 -9.42 9.50
N PRO A 192 -19.13 -9.57 10.75
CA PRO A 192 -19.42 -8.42 11.60
C PRO A 192 -18.18 -7.58 11.93
N VAL A 193 -17.01 -8.21 12.08
CA VAL A 193 -15.74 -7.52 12.39
C VAL A 193 -15.29 -6.68 11.20
N LEU A 194 -15.30 -7.25 9.99
CA LEU A 194 -14.91 -6.51 8.78
C LEU A 194 -15.89 -5.38 8.49
N ARG A 195 -17.19 -5.62 8.66
CA ARG A 195 -18.22 -4.60 8.53
C ARG A 195 -17.96 -3.41 9.44
N GLU A 196 -17.70 -3.67 10.72
CA GLU A 196 -17.43 -2.61 11.70
C GLU A 196 -16.15 -1.82 11.37
N ILE A 197 -15.06 -2.51 11.04
CA ILE A 197 -13.80 -1.87 10.62
C ILE A 197 -14.01 -0.96 9.42
N VAL A 198 -14.74 -1.42 8.41
CA VAL A 198 -14.97 -0.64 7.19
C VAL A 198 -15.89 0.56 7.45
N TRP A 199 -16.93 0.42 8.26
CA TRP A 199 -17.83 1.53 8.60
C TRP A 199 -17.15 2.60 9.45
N LEU A 200 -16.45 2.20 10.51
CA LEU A 200 -15.66 3.13 11.33
C LEU A 200 -14.53 3.76 10.50
N GLY A 201 -13.96 2.97 9.60
CA GLY A 201 -12.97 3.43 8.66
C GLY A 201 -13.50 4.52 7.72
N TYR A 202 -14.67 4.31 7.12
CA TYR A 202 -15.32 5.29 6.26
C TYR A 202 -15.53 6.63 6.99
N GLY A 203 -16.06 6.59 8.22
CA GLY A 203 -16.20 7.78 9.06
C GLY A 203 -14.85 8.46 9.37
N THR A 204 -13.80 7.68 9.63
CA THR A 204 -12.43 8.20 9.85
C THR A 204 -11.89 8.93 8.62
N LEU A 205 -12.13 8.39 7.42
CA LEU A 205 -11.69 9.02 6.16
C LEU A 205 -12.40 10.35 5.92
N ILE A 206 -13.71 10.40 6.14
CA ILE A 206 -14.47 11.65 6.03
C ILE A 206 -13.97 12.68 7.04
N ALA A 207 -13.78 12.28 8.30
CA ALA A 207 -13.30 13.18 9.34
C ALA A 207 -11.94 13.79 8.99
N LYS A 208 -10.98 12.97 8.52
CA LYS A 208 -9.68 13.45 8.03
C LYS A 208 -9.82 14.39 6.84
N PHE A 209 -10.60 14.00 5.82
CA PHE A 209 -10.82 14.81 4.62
C PHE A 209 -11.43 16.17 4.95
N CYS A 210 -12.50 16.20 5.75
CA CYS A 210 -13.16 17.43 6.15
C CYS A 210 -12.29 18.31 7.07
N ALA A 211 -11.37 17.73 7.84
CA ALA A 211 -10.45 18.52 8.67
C ALA A 211 -9.43 19.31 7.83
N GLU A 212 -9.03 18.77 6.68
CA GLU A 212 -8.09 19.42 5.76
C GLU A 212 -8.79 20.28 4.68
N ASN A 213 -10.08 20.03 4.41
CA ASN A 213 -10.85 20.71 3.38
C ASN A 213 -11.97 21.59 3.97
N PRO A 214 -11.85 22.94 3.92
CA PRO A 214 -12.83 23.87 4.49
C PRO A 214 -14.25 23.74 3.90
N THR A 215 -14.35 23.29 2.65
CA THR A 215 -15.61 23.04 1.96
C THR A 215 -15.85 21.53 1.86
N CYS A 216 -16.18 20.89 2.99
CA CYS A 216 -16.47 19.47 2.99
C CYS A 216 -17.86 19.18 2.38
N PRO A 217 -17.98 18.30 1.36
CA PRO A 217 -19.27 17.97 0.75
C PRO A 217 -20.20 17.26 1.73
N ALA A 218 -21.44 17.74 1.85
CA ALA A 218 -22.44 17.17 2.75
C ALA A 218 -22.89 15.76 2.31
N GLU A 219 -22.71 15.43 1.03
CA GLU A 219 -23.04 14.13 0.43
C GLU A 219 -22.22 12.99 1.04
N LEU A 220 -21.00 13.27 1.51
CA LEU A 220 -20.13 12.27 2.13
C LEU A 220 -20.65 11.82 3.51
N MET A 221 -21.45 12.65 4.19
CA MET A 221 -21.96 12.41 5.53
C MET A 221 -23.35 11.73 5.56
N ARG A 222 -23.83 11.24 4.42
CA ARG A 222 -25.10 10.50 4.29
C ARG A 222 -24.88 9.00 4.25
#